data_AF-A0A962AE07-F1
#
_entry.id   AF-A0A962AE07-F1
#
_cell.length_a   1.000
_cell.length_b   1.000
_cell.length_c   1.000
_cell.angle_alpha   90.00
_cell.angle_beta   90.00
_cell.angle_gamma   90.00
#
_symmetry.space_group_name_H-M   'P 1'
#
loop_
_entity.id
_entity.type
_entity.pdbx_description
1 polymer ?
#
loop_
_entity_poly.entity_id
_entity_poly.type
_entity_poly.pdbx_seq_one_letter_code
_entity_poly.pdbx_strand_id
1 'polypeptide(L)' 'MFSAQACPQRDCPRCERLVAYRLQARERAPDWFNAPVPPFGAPDARLLIVGLAPGLQGANRTGRPFTGDYAGDL' A
#
# COMPACT_ATOMS: atom_id res chain seq x y z
N MET A 1 -13.72 -14.37 -7.34
CA MET A 1 -13.22 -14.26 -5.96
C MET A 1 -11.73 -13.95 -6.01
N PHE A 2 -11.29 -12.74 -5.68
CA PHE A 2 -9.88 -12.48 -5.44
C PHE A 2 -9.51 -13.19 -4.14
N SER A 3 -8.82 -14.33 -4.26
CA SER A 3 -8.29 -15.02 -3.11
C SER A 3 -7.29 -14.12 -2.38
N ALA A 4 -7.37 -14.06 -1.05
CA ALA A 4 -6.39 -13.38 -0.19
C ALA A 4 -4.94 -13.82 -0.45
N GLN A 5 -4.74 -14.92 -1.19
CA GLN A 5 -3.45 -15.42 -1.67
C GLN A 5 -2.72 -14.50 -2.67
N ALA A 6 -3.41 -13.58 -3.35
CA ALA A 6 -2.78 -12.76 -4.42
C ALA A 6 -2.03 -11.53 -3.88
N CYS A 7 -2.41 -11.01 -2.71
CA CYS A 7 -1.80 -9.82 -2.16
C CYS A 7 -0.51 -10.17 -1.37
N PRO A 8 0.56 -9.36 -1.49
CA PRO A 8 1.75 -9.56 -0.68
C PRO A 8 1.39 -9.48 0.81
N GLN A 9 1.91 -10.43 1.59
CA GLN A 9 1.83 -10.38 3.05
C GLN A 9 2.57 -9.13 3.57
N ARG A 10 2.23 -8.68 4.79
CA ARG A 10 2.78 -7.47 5.41
C ARG A 10 4.31 -7.35 5.31
N ASP A 11 5.01 -8.48 5.47
CA ASP A 11 6.47 -8.55 5.47
C ASP A 11 7.05 -9.24 4.23
N CYS A 12 6.33 -9.20 3.10
CA CYS A 12 6.78 -9.75 1.82
C CYS A 12 8.25 -9.38 1.51
N PRO A 13 9.13 -10.36 1.24
CA PRO A 13 10.57 -10.14 1.08
C PRO A 13 11.03 -9.96 -0.37
N ARG A 14 10.14 -10.05 -1.36
CA ARG A 14 10.50 -10.26 -2.78
C ARG A 14 11.30 -9.14 -3.44
N CYS A 15 11.23 -7.92 -2.92
CA CYS A 15 11.84 -6.75 -3.55
C CYS A 15 12.83 -6.11 -2.59
N GLU A 16 14.09 -6.54 -2.62
CA GLU A 16 15.15 -6.14 -1.66
C GLU A 16 15.20 -4.63 -1.44
N ARG A 17 15.20 -3.84 -2.52
CA ARG A 17 15.20 -2.37 -2.45
C ARG A 17 14.00 -1.81 -1.69
N LEU A 18 12.80 -2.37 -1.90
CA LEU A 18 11.58 -1.94 -1.22
C LEU A 18 11.53 -2.42 0.23
N VAL A 19 12.09 -3.59 0.53
CA VAL A 19 12.24 -4.08 1.90
C VAL A 19 13.15 -3.14 2.68
N ALA A 20 14.32 -2.79 2.14
CA ALA A 20 15.25 -1.85 2.76
C ALA A 20 14.58 -0.49 3.01
N TYR A 21 13.87 0.05 2.01
CA TYR A 21 13.11 1.29 2.15
C TYR A 21 12.04 1.20 3.24
N ARG A 22 11.26 0.11 3.27
CA ARG A 22 10.21 -0.11 4.26
C ARG A 22 10.77 -0.16 5.68
N LEU A 23 11.90 -0.83 5.88
CA LEU A 23 12.55 -0.91 7.20
C LEU A 23 12.99 0.48 7.67
N GLN A 24 13.63 1.27 6.79
CA GLN A 24 13.99 2.65 7.10
C GLN A 24 12.76 3.53 7.40
N ALA A 25 11.67 3.33 6.66
CA ALA A 25 10.42 4.07 6.88
C ALA A 25 9.77 3.72 8.23
N ARG A 26 9.83 2.44 8.66
CA ARG A 26 9.36 1.99 9.98
C ARG A 26 10.17 2.60 11.12
N GLU A 27 11.47 2.76 10.95
CA GLU A 27 12.32 3.44 11.94
C GLU A 27 11.98 4.92 12.06
N ARG A 28 11.76 5.60 10.92
CA ARG A 28 11.46 7.04 10.88
C ARG A 28 10.05 7.38 11.36
N ALA A 29 9.09 6.52 11.08
CA ALA A 29 7.68 6.72 11.39
C ALA A 29 7.03 5.39 11.82
N PRO A 30 7.29 4.93 13.05
CA PRO A 30 6.84 3.62 13.53
C PRO A 30 5.32 3.46 13.56
N ASP A 31 4.60 4.57 13.72
CA ASP A 31 3.13 4.57 13.79
C ASP A 31 2.45 4.56 12.40
N TRP A 32 3.23 4.64 11.32
CA TRP A 32 2.71 4.59 9.94
C TRP A 32 2.56 3.15 9.45
N PHE A 33 1.69 2.96 8.46
CA PHE A 33 1.40 1.63 7.92
C PHE A 33 2.65 0.86 7.43
N ASN A 34 3.51 1.50 6.63
CA ASN A 34 4.83 1.01 6.21
C ASN A 34 4.85 -0.50 5.86
N ALA A 35 3.96 -0.91 4.96
CA ALA A 35 3.81 -2.28 4.48
C ALA A 35 3.22 -2.27 3.06
N PRO A 36 3.22 -3.41 2.34
CA PRO A 36 2.46 -3.54 1.10
C PRO A 36 1.00 -3.15 1.32
N VAL A 37 0.53 -2.16 0.58
CA VAL A 37 -0.82 -1.61 0.75
C VAL A 37 -1.85 -2.56 0.13
N PRO A 38 -2.84 -3.04 0.91
CA PRO A 38 -3.87 -3.91 0.36
C PRO A 38 -4.78 -3.14 -0.62
N PRO A 39 -5.37 -3.81 -1.60
CA PRO A 39 -6.42 -3.21 -2.41
C PRO A 39 -7.64 -2.86 -1.53
N PHE A 40 -8.42 -1.88 -1.95
CA PHE A 40 -9.63 -1.43 -1.27
C PHE A 40 -10.78 -1.33 -2.29
N GLY A 41 -11.99 -1.74 -1.89
CA GLY A 41 -13.20 -1.66 -2.71
C GLY A 41 -14.05 -2.92 -2.63
N ALA A 42 -15.17 -2.90 -3.36
CA ALA A 42 -16.07 -4.05 -3.44
C ALA A 42 -15.43 -5.18 -4.28
N PRO A 43 -15.43 -6.45 -3.82
CA PRO A 43 -14.87 -7.57 -4.57
C PRO A 43 -15.56 -7.86 -5.91
N ASP A 44 -16.79 -7.38 -6.08
CA ASP A 44 -17.65 -7.49 -7.26
C ASP A 44 -17.73 -6.19 -8.07
N ALA A 45 -16.83 -5.22 -7.80
CA ALA A 45 -16.76 -3.97 -8.54
C ALA A 45 -16.57 -4.23 -10.05
N ARG A 46 -17.32 -3.50 -10.88
CA ARG A 46 -17.24 -3.59 -12.35
C ARG A 46 -16.15 -2.71 -12.96
N LEU A 47 -15.49 -1.87 -12.15
CA LEU A 47 -14.42 -0.97 -12.56
C LEU A 47 -13.26 -1.10 -11.58
N LEU A 48 -12.03 -1.21 -12.10
CA LEU A 48 -10.81 -1.24 -11.32
C LEU A 48 -9.97 0.00 -11.64
N ILE A 49 -9.61 0.76 -10.60
CA ILE A 49 -8.64 1.86 -10.70
C ILE A 49 -7.26 1.33 -10.32
N VAL A 50 -6.31 1.43 -11.24
CA VAL A 50 -4.94 0.95 -11.06
C VAL A 50 -4.00 2.15 -10.94
N GLY A 51 -3.35 2.28 -9.78
CA GLY A 51 -2.28 3.26 -9.55
C GLY A 51 -0.89 2.68 -9.81
N LEU A 52 0.13 3.53 -9.79
CA LEU A 52 1.53 3.13 -9.99
C LEU A 52 2.15 2.50 -8.73
N ALA A 53 2.17 3.25 -7.62
CA ALA A 53 2.78 2.85 -6.36
C ALA A 53 2.23 3.68 -5.19
N PRO A 54 2.36 3.21 -3.93
CA PRO A 54 1.97 4.00 -2.75
C PRO A 54 2.77 5.29 -2.62
N GLY A 55 2.08 6.43 -2.50
CA GLY A 55 2.69 7.69 -2.11
C GLY A 55 3.21 7.63 -0.66
N LEU A 56 4.36 8.26 -0.40
CA LEU A 56 5.03 8.21 0.91
C LEU A 56 4.13 8.72 2.04
N GLN A 57 3.51 9.89 1.86
CA GLN A 57 2.64 10.51 2.87
C GLN A 57 1.16 10.13 2.72
N GLY A 58 0.78 9.51 1.60
CA GLY A 58 -0.55 8.94 1.40
C GLY A 58 -0.57 7.48 1.81
N ALA A 59 -0.72 6.58 0.83
CA ALA A 59 -0.97 5.16 1.07
C ALA A 59 0.12 4.45 1.90
N ASN A 60 1.39 4.86 1.84
CA ASN A 60 2.43 4.29 2.71
C ASN A 60 2.23 4.65 4.20
N ARG A 61 1.65 5.82 4.48
CA ARG A 61 1.27 6.26 5.82
C ARG A 61 -0.06 5.65 6.25
N THR A 62 -1.08 5.73 5.40
CA THR A 62 -2.49 5.45 5.74
C THR A 62 -2.87 3.98 5.56
N GLY A 63 -2.13 3.22 4.75
CA GLY A 63 -2.46 1.83 4.43
C GLY A 63 -3.65 1.65 3.50
N ARG A 64 -4.14 2.73 2.87
CA ARG A 64 -5.24 2.70 1.90
C ARG A 64 -4.82 3.39 0.60
N PRO A 65 -5.04 2.77 -0.58
CA PRO A 65 -4.73 3.41 -1.87
C PRO A 65 -5.40 4.78 -2.00
N PHE A 66 -4.71 5.74 -2.62
CA PHE A 66 -5.23 7.09 -2.92
C PHE A 66 -5.84 7.81 -1.71
N THR A 67 -5.21 7.71 -0.53
CA THR A 67 -5.73 8.32 0.70
C THR A 67 -4.62 9.04 1.44
N GLY A 68 -4.83 10.33 1.74
CA GLY A 68 -3.93 11.15 2.57
C GLY A 68 -2.78 11.82 1.81
N ASP A 69 -2.88 11.89 0.48
CA ASP A 69 -2.04 12.69 -0.41
C ASP A 69 -2.87 13.23 -1.59
N TYR A 70 -2.26 14.08 -2.41
CA TYR A 70 -2.92 14.75 -3.55
C TYR A 70 -3.54 13.79 -4.57
N ALA A 71 -3.06 12.53 -4.65
CA ALA A 71 -3.64 11.55 -5.58
C ALA A 71 -5.04 11.09 -5.15
N GLY A 72 -5.42 11.32 -3.90
CA GLY A 72 -6.77 11.10 -3.37
C GLY A 72 -7.63 12.36 -3.30
N ASP A 73 -7.05 13.54 -3.51
CA ASP A 73 -7.79 14.80 -3.52
C ASP A 73 -8.46 14.96 -4.89
N LEU A 74 -9.79 15.10 -4.89
CA LEU A 74 -10.64 15.34 -6.05
C LEU A 74 -11.47 16.61 -5.85
#